data_AF-A0A2P4YU32-F1
#
_entry.id   AF-A0A2P4YU32-F1
#
_cell.length_a   1.000
_cell.length_b   1.000
_cell.length_c   1.000
_cell.angle_alpha   90.00
_cell.angle_beta   90.00
_cell.angle_gamma   90.00
#
_symmetry.space_group_name_H-M   'P 1'
#
loop_
_entity.id
_entity.type
_entity.pdbx_description
1 polymer ?
#
loop_
_entity_poly.entity_id
_entity_poly.type
_entity_poly.pdbx_seq_one_letter_code
_entity_poly.pdbx_strand_id
1 'polypeptide(L)'
;MFSFSLILAVENALECINVDVAVQVLQSQKPVSAKVLGQFMSAAKAKLEEEEQTWSNLKNASVDFAKTLCELLLDADDTALVNAFFTNIFCRVEKPIALPPLIIPIVRKFDWSEISKALLDELDKLEDQRCMAMVLHIVDGLDAGPAQSSLLKLAVERAAKLPAKILCSSNTVGILWKWVLRSGDKELLDVVVNIFESMQMRLQLRGVNLHNCIHCFQSNGMVEEADPNAGCAI
;
A
#
# COMPACT_ATOMS: atom_id res chain seq x y z
N MET A 1 -31.07 -11.06 18.60
CA MET A 1 -30.97 -12.49 18.23
C MET A 1 -30.12 -12.73 16.97
N PHE A 2 -30.14 -11.85 15.96
CA PHE A 2 -29.39 -12.04 14.72
C PHE A 2 -27.85 -12.10 14.86
N SER A 3 -27.25 -11.35 15.80
CA SER A 3 -25.79 -11.32 15.98
C SER A 3 -25.18 -12.67 16.40
N PHE A 4 -25.89 -13.49 17.20
CA PHE A 4 -25.34 -14.76 17.70
C PHE A 4 -25.27 -15.83 16.61
N SER A 5 -26.30 -15.91 15.77
CA SER A 5 -26.32 -16.83 14.61
C SER A 5 -25.26 -16.48 13.56
N LEU A 6 -24.96 -15.19 13.40
CA LEU A 6 -23.93 -14.71 12.49
C LEU A 6 -22.53 -15.06 12.98
N ILE A 7 -22.26 -14.83 14.27
CA ILE A 7 -20.97 -15.18 14.90
C ILE A 7 -20.69 -16.68 14.73
N LEU A 8 -21.69 -17.53 15.01
CA LEU A 8 -21.54 -18.98 14.87
C LEU A 8 -21.28 -19.41 13.41
N ALA A 9 -21.94 -18.79 12.43
CA ALA A 9 -21.71 -19.09 11.01
C ALA A 9 -20.30 -18.69 10.55
N VAL A 10 -19.79 -17.57 11.05
CA VAL A 10 -18.43 -17.07 10.78
C VAL A 10 -17.38 -17.95 11.47
N GLU A 11 -17.60 -18.32 12.73
CA GLU A 11 -16.74 -19.24 13.48
C GLU A 11 -16.65 -20.59 12.77
N ASN A 12 -17.78 -21.17 12.35
CA ASN A 12 -17.79 -22.42 11.60
C ASN A 12 -17.04 -22.31 10.26
N ALA A 13 -17.17 -21.18 9.53
CA ALA A 13 -16.46 -20.96 8.27
C ALA A 13 -14.94 -20.81 8.48
N LEU A 14 -14.54 -20.13 9.55
CA LEU A 14 -13.14 -20.02 9.98
C LEU A 14 -12.60 -21.35 10.50
N GLU A 15 -13.40 -22.21 11.11
CA GLU A 15 -12.93 -23.52 11.57
C GLU A 15 -12.82 -24.52 10.40
N CYS A 16 -13.77 -24.49 9.46
CA CYS A 16 -13.92 -25.54 8.45
C CYS A 16 -13.25 -25.25 7.08
N ILE A 17 -13.02 -23.98 6.69
CA ILE A 17 -12.63 -23.64 5.30
C ILE A 17 -11.37 -22.75 5.27
N ASN A 18 -11.50 -21.43 5.26
CA ASN A 18 -10.40 -20.45 5.28
C ASN A 18 -10.95 -19.04 5.55
N VAL A 19 -10.06 -18.07 5.76
CA VAL A 19 -10.43 -16.67 6.02
C VAL A 19 -11.18 -16.03 4.84
N ASP A 20 -10.89 -16.45 3.61
CA ASP A 20 -11.51 -15.92 2.38
C ASP A 20 -13.00 -16.24 2.26
N VAL A 21 -13.40 -17.48 2.57
CA VAL A 21 -14.83 -17.85 2.56
C VAL A 21 -15.56 -17.18 3.71
N ALA A 22 -14.92 -17.08 4.88
CA ALA A 22 -15.54 -16.47 6.06
C ALA A 22 -15.83 -14.97 5.86
N VAL A 23 -14.96 -14.21 5.18
CA VAL A 23 -15.21 -12.79 4.90
C VAL A 23 -16.37 -12.58 3.91
N GLN A 24 -16.55 -13.50 2.95
CA GLN A 24 -17.69 -13.45 2.01
C GLN A 24 -19.02 -13.72 2.73
N VAL A 25 -19.04 -14.69 3.63
CA VAL A 25 -20.22 -14.95 4.50
C VAL A 25 -20.55 -13.69 5.29
N LEU A 26 -19.54 -13.03 5.87
CA LEU A 26 -19.74 -11.78 6.60
C LEU A 26 -20.28 -10.66 5.71
N GLN A 27 -19.74 -10.50 4.50
CA GLN A 27 -20.19 -9.48 3.54
C GLN A 27 -21.64 -9.70 3.08
N SER A 28 -22.11 -10.95 2.99
CA SER A 28 -23.50 -11.27 2.60
C SER A 28 -24.53 -10.84 3.66
N GLN A 29 -24.08 -10.47 4.86
CA GLN A 29 -24.92 -10.21 6.04
C GLN A 29 -24.97 -8.72 6.40
N LYS A 30 -24.78 -7.83 5.41
CA LYS A 30 -24.85 -6.37 5.63
C LYS A 30 -26.26 -5.96 6.16
N PRO A 31 -26.33 -5.04 7.13
CA PRO A 31 -25.23 -4.30 7.74
C PRO A 31 -24.48 -5.12 8.81
N VAL A 32 -23.14 -5.06 8.77
CA VAL A 32 -22.28 -5.71 9.76
C VAL A 32 -21.91 -4.68 10.84
N SER A 33 -22.24 -4.97 12.10
CA SER A 33 -21.86 -4.09 13.20
C SER A 33 -20.34 -4.12 13.46
N ALA A 34 -19.76 -3.00 13.88
CA ALA A 34 -18.34 -2.89 14.25
C ALA A 34 -17.90 -3.99 15.24
N LYS A 35 -18.75 -4.34 16.21
CA LYS A 35 -18.49 -5.42 17.17
C LYS A 35 -18.25 -6.78 16.48
N VAL A 36 -19.14 -7.15 15.56
CA VAL A 36 -19.02 -8.43 14.82
C VAL A 36 -17.80 -8.40 13.91
N LEU A 37 -17.52 -7.27 13.25
CA LEU A 37 -16.35 -7.11 12.41
C LEU A 37 -15.04 -7.24 13.22
N GLY A 38 -14.98 -6.64 14.41
CA GLY A 38 -13.84 -6.77 15.31
C GLY A 38 -13.61 -8.19 15.84
N GLN A 39 -14.70 -8.91 16.15
CA GLN A 39 -14.62 -10.33 16.50
C GLN A 39 -14.09 -11.17 15.34
N PHE A 40 -14.60 -10.93 14.12
CA PHE A 40 -14.11 -11.58 12.91
C PHE A 40 -12.62 -11.34 12.69
N MET A 41 -12.15 -10.10 12.78
CA MET A 41 -10.73 -9.76 12.58
C MET A 41 -9.83 -10.41 13.62
N SER A 42 -10.29 -10.51 14.87
CA SER A 42 -9.55 -11.21 15.94
C SER A 42 -9.42 -12.71 15.64
N ALA A 43 -10.50 -13.34 15.16
CA ALA A 43 -10.49 -14.75 14.80
C ALA A 43 -9.67 -15.01 13.52
N ALA A 44 -9.78 -14.14 12.51
CA ALA A 44 -8.98 -14.19 11.30
C ALA A 44 -7.49 -14.06 11.60
N LYS A 45 -7.10 -13.15 12.50
CA LYS A 45 -5.72 -13.03 12.99
C LYS A 45 -5.25 -14.36 13.61
N ALA A 46 -6.00 -14.89 14.57
CA ALA A 46 -5.62 -16.13 15.27
C ALA A 46 -5.40 -17.29 14.28
N LYS A 47 -6.29 -17.42 13.29
CA LYS A 47 -6.16 -18.43 12.25
C LYS A 47 -4.92 -18.22 11.38
N LEU A 48 -4.62 -16.99 10.99
CA LEU A 48 -3.40 -16.68 10.22
C LEU A 48 -2.12 -16.96 11.04
N GLU A 49 -2.14 -16.80 12.37
CA GLU A 49 -1.00 -17.13 13.25
C GLU A 49 -0.80 -18.65 13.43
N GLU A 50 -1.88 -19.41 13.47
CA GLU A 50 -1.84 -20.87 13.57
C GLU A 50 -1.24 -21.51 12.30
N GLU A 51 -1.61 -20.98 11.13
CA GLU A 51 -1.12 -21.46 9.84
C GLU A 51 0.36 -21.07 9.58
N GLU A 52 0.89 -20.02 10.23
CA GLU A 52 2.32 -19.67 10.20
C GLU A 52 3.21 -20.69 10.94
N GLN A 53 2.69 -21.38 11.96
CA GLN A 53 3.46 -22.31 12.80
C GLN A 53 3.59 -23.72 12.19
N THR A 54 2.72 -24.07 11.23
CA THR A 54 2.71 -25.37 10.54
C THR A 54 3.51 -25.28 9.23
N TRP A 55 4.82 -25.44 9.37
CA TRP A 55 5.96 -25.19 8.46
C TRP A 55 5.93 -25.60 6.96
N SER A 56 4.81 -25.58 6.23
CA SER A 56 4.82 -25.91 4.80
C SER A 56 4.07 -24.99 3.85
N ASN A 57 3.10 -24.19 4.31
CA ASN A 57 2.40 -23.24 3.45
C ASN A 57 1.91 -22.05 4.28
N LEU A 58 2.64 -20.93 4.30
CA LEU A 58 2.09 -19.67 4.82
C LEU A 58 0.86 -19.33 3.95
N LYS A 59 -0.33 -19.59 4.47
CA LYS A 59 -1.57 -19.14 3.84
C LYS A 59 -1.76 -17.67 4.20
N ASN A 60 -1.18 -16.84 3.36
CA ASN A 60 -1.51 -15.42 3.37
C ASN A 60 -2.98 -15.25 2.95
N ALA A 61 -3.62 -14.20 3.43
CA ALA A 61 -4.96 -13.87 2.98
C ALA A 61 -4.93 -13.43 1.50
N SER A 62 -5.99 -13.75 0.75
CA SER A 62 -6.08 -13.32 -0.64
C SER A 62 -6.31 -11.81 -0.76
N VAL A 63 -6.05 -11.28 -1.95
CA VAL A 63 -6.39 -9.88 -2.29
C VAL A 63 -7.91 -9.65 -2.22
N ASP A 64 -8.72 -10.65 -2.58
CA ASP A 64 -10.18 -10.56 -2.51
C ASP A 64 -10.68 -10.48 -1.06
N PHE A 65 -10.01 -11.20 -0.14
CA PHE A 65 -10.24 -11.05 1.28
C PHE A 65 -9.92 -9.63 1.74
N ALA A 66 -8.74 -9.12 1.40
CA ALA A 66 -8.31 -7.78 1.80
C ALA A 66 -9.26 -6.71 1.27
N LYS A 67 -9.71 -6.86 0.01
CA LYS A 67 -10.69 -5.97 -0.62
C LYS A 67 -12.01 -5.97 0.15
N THR A 68 -12.57 -7.15 0.39
CA THR A 68 -13.85 -7.30 1.09
C THR A 68 -13.77 -6.71 2.50
N LEU A 69 -12.67 -6.96 3.20
CA LEU A 69 -12.45 -6.43 4.53
C LEU A 69 -12.32 -4.89 4.53
N CYS A 70 -11.59 -4.32 3.57
CA CYS A 70 -11.49 -2.86 3.42
C CYS A 70 -12.85 -2.20 3.16
N GLU A 71 -13.71 -2.82 2.33
CA GLU A 71 -15.08 -2.34 2.12
C GLU A 71 -15.89 -2.35 3.42
N LEU A 72 -15.80 -3.42 4.21
CA LEU A 72 -16.49 -3.52 5.51
C LEU A 72 -15.96 -2.52 6.54
N LEU A 73 -14.65 -2.23 6.54
CA LEU A 73 -14.05 -1.21 7.40
C LEU A 73 -14.53 0.19 7.04
N LEU A 74 -14.60 0.50 5.75
CA LEU A 74 -15.15 1.76 5.27
C LEU A 74 -16.64 1.88 5.66
N ASP A 75 -17.43 0.82 5.54
CA ASP A 75 -18.84 0.83 5.94
C ASP A 75 -19.03 0.98 7.45
N ALA A 76 -18.16 0.35 8.26
CA ALA A 76 -18.24 0.39 9.72
C ALA A 76 -17.83 1.73 10.33
N ASP A 77 -16.99 2.51 9.62
CA ASP A 77 -16.53 3.84 10.03
C ASP A 77 -15.93 3.88 11.45
N ASP A 78 -15.12 2.87 11.76
CA ASP A 78 -14.52 2.68 13.08
C ASP A 78 -12.99 2.68 12.98
N THR A 79 -12.37 3.77 13.46
CA THR A 79 -10.91 3.96 13.49
C THR A 79 -10.18 2.82 14.22
N ALA A 80 -10.76 2.26 15.28
CA ALA A 80 -10.11 1.19 16.03
C ALA A 80 -10.03 -0.10 15.20
N LEU A 81 -11.05 -0.38 14.40
CA LEU A 81 -11.03 -1.51 13.45
C LEU A 81 -10.02 -1.27 12.33
N VAL A 82 -9.92 -0.05 11.80
CA VAL A 82 -8.91 0.29 10.77
C VAL A 82 -7.49 0.08 11.30
N ASN A 83 -7.20 0.56 12.52
CA ASN A 83 -5.91 0.35 13.17
C ASN A 83 -5.64 -1.14 13.41
N ALA A 84 -6.64 -1.90 13.85
CA ALA A 84 -6.51 -3.35 14.01
C ALA A 84 -6.23 -4.06 12.67
N PHE A 85 -6.78 -3.58 11.56
CA PHE A 85 -6.51 -4.12 10.23
C PHE A 85 -5.06 -3.91 9.82
N PHE A 86 -4.56 -2.68 9.97
CA PHE A 86 -3.15 -2.39 9.68
C PHE A 86 -2.24 -3.28 10.53
N THR A 87 -2.37 -3.26 11.85
CA THR A 87 -1.47 -3.98 12.75
C THR A 87 -1.50 -5.51 12.59
N ASN A 88 -2.65 -6.10 12.28
CA ASN A 88 -2.80 -7.56 12.37
C ASN A 88 -2.93 -8.28 11.03
N ILE A 89 -3.33 -7.59 9.96
CA ILE A 89 -3.76 -8.25 8.71
C ILE A 89 -3.02 -7.70 7.50
N PHE A 90 -2.76 -6.39 7.43
CA PHE A 90 -2.23 -5.71 6.24
C PHE A 90 -0.98 -6.38 5.62
N CYS A 91 0.01 -6.76 6.44
CA CYS A 91 1.24 -7.39 5.97
C CYS A 91 1.10 -8.89 5.62
N ARG A 92 -0.05 -9.50 5.89
CA ARG A 92 -0.32 -10.95 5.72
C ARG A 92 -1.10 -11.26 4.44
N VAL A 93 -1.12 -10.34 3.48
CA VAL A 93 -1.81 -10.50 2.20
C VAL A 93 -0.83 -10.96 1.12
N GLU A 94 -1.21 -11.95 0.32
CA GLU A 94 -0.33 -12.66 -0.64
C GLU A 94 0.41 -11.75 -1.62
N LYS A 95 -0.21 -10.62 -1.99
CA LYS A 95 0.30 -9.69 -3.00
C LYS A 95 0.24 -8.25 -2.49
N PRO A 96 1.26 -7.80 -1.75
CA PRO A 96 1.30 -6.44 -1.20
C PRO A 96 1.14 -5.33 -2.25
N ILE A 97 1.61 -5.56 -3.48
CA ILE A 97 1.50 -4.59 -4.60
C ILE A 97 0.04 -4.34 -5.02
N ALA A 98 -0.89 -5.24 -4.71
CA ALA A 98 -2.32 -5.07 -5.00
C ALA A 98 -3.07 -4.30 -3.90
N LEU A 99 -2.41 -4.00 -2.77
CA LEU A 99 -3.02 -3.29 -1.64
C LEU A 99 -3.19 -1.79 -1.81
N PRO A 100 -2.31 -1.02 -2.50
CA PRO A 100 -2.45 0.44 -2.57
C PRO A 100 -3.85 0.93 -2.97
N PRO A 101 -4.52 0.37 -4.01
CA PRO A 101 -5.88 0.77 -4.36
C PRO A 101 -6.92 0.54 -3.26
N LEU A 102 -6.68 -0.42 -2.35
CA LEU A 102 -7.55 -0.74 -1.22
C LEU A 102 -7.29 0.17 -0.01
N ILE A 103 -6.04 0.61 0.16
CA ILE A 103 -5.63 1.49 1.28
C ILE A 103 -5.97 2.95 1.01
N ILE A 104 -5.86 3.41 -0.24
CA ILE A 104 -6.14 4.81 -0.61
C ILE A 104 -7.51 5.29 -0.10
N PRO A 105 -8.63 4.57 -0.31
CA PRO A 105 -9.94 4.99 0.22
C PRO A 105 -9.98 5.10 1.74
N ILE A 106 -9.28 4.21 2.47
CA ILE A 106 -9.20 4.25 3.93
C ILE A 106 -8.44 5.51 4.36
N VAL A 107 -7.28 5.77 3.78
CA VAL A 107 -6.46 6.95 4.11
C VAL A 107 -7.17 8.27 3.77
N ARG A 108 -8.04 8.27 2.74
CA ARG A 108 -8.88 9.43 2.41
C ARG A 108 -10.05 9.63 3.37
N LYS A 109 -10.61 8.55 3.91
CA LYS A 109 -11.81 8.61 4.74
C LYS A 109 -11.50 8.95 6.20
N PHE A 110 -10.48 8.30 6.77
CA PHE A 110 -10.14 8.42 8.19
C PHE A 110 -9.11 9.53 8.43
N ASP A 111 -9.16 10.14 9.62
CA ASP A 111 -8.18 11.15 10.00
C ASP A 111 -6.77 10.54 10.06
N TRP A 112 -5.86 11.12 9.26
CA TRP A 112 -4.48 10.68 9.19
C TRP A 112 -3.80 10.61 10.57
N SER A 113 -4.09 11.55 11.47
CA SER A 113 -3.49 11.57 12.81
C SER A 113 -3.87 10.35 13.66
N GLU A 114 -5.01 9.74 13.39
CA GLU A 114 -5.50 8.58 14.14
C GLU A 114 -4.99 7.24 13.60
N ILE A 115 -4.74 7.15 12.28
CA ILE A 115 -4.38 5.89 11.60
C ILE A 115 -2.92 5.81 11.16
N SER A 116 -2.23 6.96 11.09
CA SER A 116 -0.86 7.06 10.55
C SER A 116 0.12 6.14 11.25
N LYS A 117 0.10 6.10 12.59
CA LYS A 117 1.03 5.28 13.36
C LYS A 117 0.91 3.79 13.00
N ALA A 118 -0.31 3.26 12.99
CA ALA A 118 -0.53 1.84 12.70
C ALA A 118 -0.09 1.48 11.27
N LEU A 119 -0.38 2.34 10.30
CA LEU A 119 0.05 2.11 8.91
C LEU A 119 1.58 2.22 8.76
N LEU A 120 2.19 3.28 9.30
CA LEU A 120 3.63 3.54 9.16
C LEU A 120 4.47 2.47 9.88
N ASP A 121 4.07 2.04 11.08
CA ASP A 121 4.76 0.99 11.83
C ASP A 121 4.78 -0.34 11.06
N GLU A 122 3.73 -0.65 10.30
CA GLU A 122 3.69 -1.87 9.48
C GLU A 122 4.47 -1.72 8.18
N LEU A 123 4.43 -0.55 7.56
CA LEU A 123 5.26 -0.24 6.39
C LEU A 123 6.76 -0.26 6.74
N ASP A 124 7.15 0.10 7.96
CA ASP A 124 8.55 0.09 8.43
C ASP A 124 9.15 -1.31 8.49
N LYS A 125 8.33 -2.35 8.69
CA LYS A 125 8.75 -3.75 8.73
C LYS A 125 9.08 -4.33 7.35
N LEU A 126 8.69 -3.64 6.28
CA LEU A 126 8.92 -4.10 4.92
C LEU A 126 10.34 -3.77 4.48
N GLU A 127 10.89 -4.65 3.65
CA GLU A 127 12.14 -4.37 2.94
C GLU A 127 12.05 -3.08 2.13
N ASP A 128 13.13 -2.29 2.12
CA ASP A 128 13.14 -0.92 1.60
C ASP A 128 12.56 -0.80 0.17
N GLN A 129 12.86 -1.74 -0.73
CA GLN A 129 12.34 -1.69 -2.11
C GLN A 129 10.82 -1.89 -2.15
N ARG A 130 10.32 -2.86 -1.38
CA ARG A 130 8.89 -3.19 -1.31
C ARG A 130 8.12 -2.07 -0.60
N CYS A 131 8.68 -1.55 0.49
CA CYS A 131 8.15 -0.39 1.20
C CYS A 131 8.03 0.82 0.26
N MET A 132 9.13 1.22 -0.38
CA MET A 132 9.16 2.34 -1.32
C MET A 132 8.11 2.18 -2.42
N ALA A 133 8.05 1.02 -3.08
CA ALA A 133 7.12 0.80 -4.18
C ALA A 133 5.65 0.90 -3.74
N MET A 134 5.29 0.25 -2.63
CA MET A 134 3.92 0.29 -2.11
C MET A 134 3.52 1.70 -1.67
N VAL A 135 4.40 2.38 -0.94
CA VAL A 135 4.16 3.75 -0.47
C VAL A 135 3.99 4.72 -1.64
N LEU A 136 4.83 4.63 -2.67
CA LEU A 136 4.70 5.47 -3.87
C LEU A 136 3.38 5.25 -4.60
N HIS A 137 2.89 4.01 -4.69
CA HIS A 137 1.57 3.74 -5.27
C HIS A 137 0.41 4.30 -4.42
N ILE A 138 0.54 4.30 -3.08
CA ILE A 138 -0.45 4.94 -2.22
C ILE A 138 -0.41 6.47 -2.44
N VAL A 139 0.78 7.07 -2.40
CA VAL A 139 1.01 8.51 -2.66
C VAL A 139 0.40 8.93 -4.01
N ASP A 140 0.55 8.12 -5.05
CA ASP A 140 0.04 8.43 -6.38
C ASP A 140 -1.47 8.53 -6.48
N GLY A 141 -2.19 7.90 -5.55
CA GLY A 141 -3.64 7.96 -5.45
C GLY A 141 -4.17 8.92 -4.39
N LEU A 142 -3.32 9.63 -3.65
CA LEU A 142 -3.73 10.58 -2.60
C LEU A 142 -3.70 12.03 -3.09
N ASP A 143 -4.62 12.81 -2.53
CA ASP A 143 -4.63 14.26 -2.70
C ASP A 143 -3.54 14.91 -1.83
N ALA A 144 -3.10 16.12 -2.19
CA ALA A 144 -2.08 16.83 -1.43
C ALA A 144 -2.57 17.08 0.01
N GLY A 145 -1.75 16.71 1.00
CA GLY A 145 -2.10 16.83 2.41
C GLY A 145 -1.16 16.04 3.32
N PRO A 146 -1.43 16.03 4.65
CA PRO A 146 -0.53 15.44 5.64
C PRO A 146 -0.19 13.97 5.41
N ALA A 147 -1.17 13.17 4.97
CA ALA A 147 -0.97 11.77 4.64
C ALA A 147 -0.03 11.59 3.46
N GLN A 148 -0.31 12.30 2.35
CA GLN A 148 0.50 12.26 1.14
C GLN A 148 1.95 12.70 1.40
N SER A 149 2.15 13.77 2.18
CA SER A 149 3.49 14.29 2.47
C SER A 149 4.28 13.37 3.40
N SER A 150 3.62 12.80 4.43
CA SER A 150 4.26 11.84 5.35
C SER A 150 4.70 10.56 4.62
N LEU A 151 3.84 10.04 3.75
CA LEU A 151 4.13 8.87 2.94
C LEU A 151 5.20 9.15 1.89
N LEU A 152 5.17 10.32 1.23
CA LEU A 152 6.22 10.71 0.28
C LEU A 152 7.58 10.78 0.96
N LYS A 153 7.65 11.37 2.16
CA LYS A 153 8.88 11.40 2.96
C LYS A 153 9.39 10.00 3.26
N LEU A 154 8.52 9.10 3.72
CA LEU A 154 8.88 7.69 3.93
C LEU A 154 9.43 7.04 2.65
N ALA A 155 8.79 7.24 1.50
CA ALA A 155 9.28 6.70 0.23
C ALA A 155 10.68 7.21 -0.14
N VAL A 156 10.94 8.50 0.05
CA VAL A 156 12.26 9.11 -0.20
C VAL A 156 13.33 8.53 0.74
N GLU A 157 13.00 8.38 2.04
CA GLU A 157 13.89 7.77 3.02
C GLU A 157 14.24 6.32 2.66
N ARG A 158 13.28 5.55 2.11
CA ARG A 158 13.52 4.18 1.62
C ARG A 158 14.36 4.18 0.35
N ALA A 159 14.07 5.07 -0.60
CA ALA A 159 14.85 5.20 -1.83
C ALA A 159 16.33 5.48 -1.54
N ALA A 160 16.62 6.31 -0.53
CA ALA A 160 17.99 6.65 -0.11
C ALA A 160 18.81 5.45 0.38
N LYS A 161 18.14 4.41 0.91
CA LYS A 161 18.78 3.19 1.40
C LYS A 161 19.05 2.18 0.28
N LEU A 162 18.44 2.33 -0.89
CA LEU A 162 18.52 1.35 -1.97
C LEU A 162 19.84 1.41 -2.75
N PRO A 163 20.40 0.25 -3.14
CA PRO A 163 21.48 0.20 -4.12
C PRO A 163 21.04 0.80 -5.46
N ALA A 164 21.95 1.52 -6.11
CA ALA A 164 21.71 2.20 -7.39
C ALA A 164 21.05 1.33 -8.46
N LYS A 165 21.56 0.10 -8.61
CA LYS A 165 21.04 -0.87 -9.58
C LYS A 165 19.57 -1.19 -9.33
N ILE A 166 19.18 -1.34 -8.07
CA ILE A 166 17.81 -1.68 -7.68
C ILE A 166 16.89 -0.48 -7.92
N LEU A 167 17.28 0.71 -7.43
CA LEU A 167 16.49 1.93 -7.58
C LEU A 167 16.24 2.28 -9.06
N CYS A 168 17.28 2.27 -9.89
CA CYS A 168 17.15 2.60 -11.32
C CYS A 168 16.35 1.56 -12.11
N SER A 169 16.29 0.31 -11.64
CA SER A 169 15.46 -0.74 -12.26
C SER A 169 14.01 -0.73 -11.77
N SER A 170 13.68 0.09 -10.77
CA SER A 170 12.33 0.15 -10.20
C SER A 170 11.37 0.84 -11.16
N ASN A 171 10.21 0.22 -11.40
CA ASN A 171 9.13 0.82 -12.19
C ASN A 171 8.45 2.01 -11.48
N THR A 172 8.64 2.16 -10.17
CA THR A 172 8.06 3.26 -9.38
C THR A 172 8.94 4.51 -9.33
N VAL A 173 10.12 4.48 -9.94
CA VAL A 173 11.07 5.59 -9.87
C VAL A 173 10.54 6.87 -10.55
N GLY A 174 9.70 6.72 -11.58
CA GLY A 174 9.00 7.84 -12.20
C GLY A 174 7.97 8.48 -11.26
N ILE A 175 7.29 7.67 -10.44
CA ILE A 175 6.34 8.14 -9.42
C ILE A 175 7.08 8.95 -8.35
N LEU A 176 8.26 8.49 -7.93
CA LEU A 176 9.11 9.21 -6.98
C LEU A 176 9.42 10.63 -7.49
N TRP A 177 9.95 10.75 -8.72
CA TRP A 177 10.27 12.05 -9.30
C TRP A 177 9.03 12.94 -9.49
N LYS A 178 7.94 12.37 -10.02
CA LYS A 178 6.66 13.07 -10.20
C LYS A 178 6.24 13.78 -8.91
N TRP A 179 6.26 13.06 -7.78
CA TRP A 179 5.74 13.60 -6.53
C TRP A 179 6.71 14.49 -5.77
N VAL A 180 8.01 14.22 -5.83
CA VAL A 180 9.02 15.10 -5.24
C VAL A 180 9.08 16.46 -5.97
N LEU A 181 8.89 16.49 -7.29
CA LEU A 181 8.78 17.74 -8.03
C LEU A 181 7.48 18.49 -7.72
N ARG A 182 6.37 17.76 -7.56
CA ARG A 182 5.05 18.34 -7.26
C ARG A 182 4.89 18.82 -5.82
N SER A 183 5.61 18.24 -4.85
CA SER A 183 5.49 18.62 -3.44
C SER A 183 5.99 20.04 -3.18
N GLY A 184 6.91 20.55 -4.02
CA GLY A 184 7.61 21.80 -3.77
C GLY A 184 8.58 21.74 -2.58
N ASP A 185 8.77 20.55 -2.00
CA ASP A 185 9.66 20.32 -0.88
C ASP A 185 11.10 20.22 -1.38
N LYS A 186 11.85 21.31 -1.18
CA LYS A 186 13.24 21.41 -1.63
C LYS A 186 14.14 20.39 -0.93
N GLU A 187 13.88 20.05 0.33
CA GLU A 187 14.71 19.09 1.05
C GLU A 187 14.53 17.69 0.46
N LEU A 188 13.30 17.27 0.19
CA LEU A 188 13.05 15.99 -0.48
C LEU A 188 13.62 15.96 -1.90
N LEU A 189 13.53 17.08 -2.64
CA LEU A 189 14.11 17.20 -3.97
C LEU A 189 15.63 17.07 -3.93
N ASP A 190 16.29 17.79 -3.03
CA ASP A 190 17.74 17.74 -2.87
C ASP A 190 18.20 16.33 -2.46
N VAL A 191 17.46 15.63 -1.60
CA VAL A 191 17.76 14.24 -1.25
C VAL A 191 17.68 13.34 -2.49
N VAL A 192 16.60 13.42 -3.27
CA VAL A 192 16.47 12.60 -4.48
C VAL A 192 17.54 12.93 -5.52
N VAL A 193 17.82 14.20 -5.77
CA VAL A 193 18.90 14.63 -6.67
C VAL A 193 20.25 14.05 -6.21
N ASN A 194 20.59 14.21 -4.93
CA ASN A 194 21.84 13.69 -4.36
C ASN A 194 21.95 12.15 -4.46
N ILE A 195 20.84 11.43 -4.28
CA ILE A 195 20.79 9.97 -4.49
C ILE A 195 21.24 9.67 -5.92
N PHE A 196 20.65 10.29 -6.93
CA PHE A 196 20.97 10.00 -8.34
C PHE A 196 22.35 10.53 -8.79
N GLU A 197 22.80 11.68 -8.28
CA GLU A 197 24.13 12.22 -8.58
C GLU A 197 25.25 11.36 -7.97
N SER A 198 25.09 10.93 -6.71
CA SER A 198 26.05 10.02 -6.07
C SER A 198 26.14 8.68 -6.80
N MET A 199 25.04 8.24 -7.43
CA MET A 199 25.02 7.05 -8.28
C MET A 199 25.74 7.26 -9.61
N GLN A 200 25.55 8.41 -10.26
CA GLN A 200 26.29 8.78 -11.47
C GLN A 200 27.80 8.71 -11.24
N MET A 201 28.26 9.30 -10.15
CA MET A 201 29.66 9.31 -9.76
C MET A 201 30.19 7.88 -9.52
N ARG A 202 29.43 7.03 -8.82
CA ARG A 202 29.81 5.62 -8.57
C ARG A 202 29.84 4.75 -9.83
N LEU A 203 28.97 5.02 -10.80
CA LEU A 203 28.90 4.27 -12.06
C LEU A 203 30.00 4.70 -13.03
N GLN A 204 30.34 6.00 -13.07
CA GLN A 204 31.51 6.50 -13.79
C GLN A 204 32.82 5.89 -13.25
N LEU A 205 32.96 5.77 -11.92
CA LEU A 205 34.11 5.08 -11.30
C LEU A 205 34.18 3.58 -11.62
N ARG A 206 33.07 2.96 -12.04
CA ARG A 206 32.99 1.54 -12.44
C ARG A 206 32.92 1.33 -13.95
N GLY A 207 33.05 2.38 -14.77
CA GLY A 207 33.03 2.28 -16.24
C GLY A 207 31.65 1.99 -16.85
N VAL A 208 30.55 2.27 -16.15
CA VAL A 208 29.17 2.04 -16.64
C VAL A 208 28.53 3.39 -17.03
N ASN A 209 27.98 3.48 -18.24
CA ASN A 209 27.49 4.74 -18.83
C ASN A 209 26.02 5.03 -18.45
N LEU A 210 25.79 6.12 -17.69
CA LEU A 210 24.47 6.52 -17.15
C LEU A 210 23.52 7.12 -18.20
N HIS A 211 24.02 7.46 -19.40
CA HIS A 211 23.21 8.11 -20.44
C HIS A 211 21.93 7.31 -20.76
N ASN A 212 21.98 5.98 -20.70
CA ASN A 212 20.82 5.11 -20.93
C ASN A 212 19.79 5.13 -19.78
N CYS A 213 20.20 5.41 -18.53
CA CYS A 213 19.27 5.51 -17.41
C CYS A 213 18.45 6.79 -17.48
N ILE A 214 19.10 7.94 -17.73
CA ILE A 214 18.44 9.24 -17.87
C ILE A 214 17.49 9.24 -19.08
N HIS A 215 17.87 8.60 -20.18
CA HIS A 215 17.00 8.46 -21.36
C HIS A 215 15.76 7.58 -21.07
N CYS A 216 15.88 6.53 -20.25
CA CYS A 216 14.72 5.77 -19.75
C CYS A 216 13.81 6.61 -18.83
N PHE A 217 14.39 7.53 -18.04
CA PHE A 217 13.61 8.46 -17.20
C PHE A 217 12.81 9.46 -18.04
N GLN A 218 13.39 9.98 -19.13
CA GLN A 218 12.72 10.95 -20.00
C GLN A 218 11.67 10.31 -20.92
N SER A 219 11.90 9.08 -21.42
CA SER A 219 10.96 8.40 -22.30
C SER A 219 9.71 7.83 -21.59
N ASN A 220 9.77 7.56 -20.28
CA ASN A 220 8.62 7.03 -19.51
C ASN A 220 7.82 8.12 -18.75
N GLY A 221 8.27 9.38 -18.77
CA GLY A 221 7.70 10.49 -17.99
C GLY A 221 6.73 11.41 -18.74
N MET A 222 6.48 11.18 -20.02
CA MET A 222 5.56 11.99 -20.83
C MET A 222 4.47 11.11 -21.43
N VAL A 223 3.36 10.96 -20.71
CA VAL A 223 2.06 10.75 -21.36
C VAL A 223 1.46 12.14 -21.52
N GLU A 224 1.43 12.60 -22.76
CA GLU A 224 0.82 13.84 -23.22
C GLU A 224 -0.57 14.05 -22.61
N GLU A 225 -0.79 15.24 -22.05
CA GLU A 225 -2.11 15.84 -21.98
C GLU A 225 -2.64 15.98 -23.42
N ALA A 226 -3.70 15.25 -23.74
CA ALA A 226 -4.42 15.45 -24.99
C ALA A 226 -5.13 16.81 -24.94
N ASP A 227 -4.67 17.75 -25.76
CA ASP A 227 -5.35 19.01 -26.03
C ASP A 227 -6.71 18.71 -26.71
N PRO A 228 -7.87 19.06 -26.10
CA PRO A 228 -9.18 18.79 -26.68
C PRO A 228 -9.55 19.72 -27.84
N ASN A 229 -8.67 20.64 -28.26
CA ASN A 229 -9.03 21.74 -29.16
C ASN A 229 -8.35 21.73 -30.54
N ALA A 230 -7.78 20.61 -30.98
CA ALA A 230 -7.39 20.44 -32.38
C ALA A 230 -8.64 20.25 -33.26
N GLY A 231 -9.22 21.38 -33.65
CA GLY A 231 -10.42 21.50 -34.46
C GLY A 231 -10.35 20.72 -35.78
N CYS A 232 -11.49 20.10 -36.07
CA CYS A 232 -11.89 19.59 -37.36
C CYS A 232 -11.80 20.69 -38.42
N ALA A 233 -11.05 20.45 -39.50
CA ALA A 233 -11.15 21.23 -40.73
C ALA A 233 -11.02 20.28 -41.92
N ILE A 234 -12.21 19.93 -42.45
CA ILE A 234 -12.62 19.50 -43.80
C ILE A 234 -11.58 18.76 -44.64
#